data_AF-A0AAI8N139-F1
#
_entry.id   AF-A0AAI8N139-F1
#
_cell.length_a   1.000
_cell.length_b   1.000
_cell.length_c   1.000
_cell.angle_alpha   90.00
_cell.angle_beta   90.00
_cell.angle_gamma   90.00
#
_symmetry.space_group_name_H-M   'P 1'
#
loop_
_entity.id
_entity.type
_entity.pdbx_description
1 polymer ?
#
loop_
_entity_poly.entity_id
_entity_poly.type
_entity_poly.pdbx_seq_one_letter_code
_entity_poly.pdbx_strand_id
1 'polypeptide(L)' 'MKSVQSTTDIVVLLALAYMLFFRQDVAAGPLKTALDVSLIILFVVSIVEKAFSLYLKYREKKG' A
#
# COMPACT_ATOMS: atom_id res chain seq x y z
N MET A 1 8.96 -3.95 16.12
CA MET A 1 8.04 -3.24 15.21
C MET A 1 8.73 -2.40 14.11
N LYS A 2 10.07 -2.31 14.01
CA LYS A 2 10.73 -1.52 12.94
C LYS A 2 10.71 -2.17 11.54
N SER A 3 10.68 -3.50 11.43
CA SER A 3 10.76 -4.17 10.11
C SER A 3 9.47 -4.08 9.30
N VAL A 4 8.30 -4.18 9.94
CA VAL A 4 6.99 -4.16 9.26
C VAL A 4 6.74 -2.82 8.57
N GLN A 5 7.12 -1.72 9.21
CA GLN A 5 6.98 -0.36 8.66
C GLN A 5 7.85 -0.18 7.40
N SER A 6 9.05 -0.75 7.40
CA SER A 6 9.95 -0.74 6.24
C SER A 6 9.38 -1.50 5.05
N THR A 7 8.67 -2.62 5.29
CA THR A 7 8.02 -3.39 4.22
C THR A 7 6.87 -2.61 3.59
N THR A 8 6.04 -1.96 4.40
CA THR A 8 4.94 -1.12 3.90
C THR A 8 5.47 0.06 3.08
N ASP A 9 6.55 0.70 3.53
CA ASP A 9 7.19 1.81 2.80
C ASP A 9 7.79 1.35 1.46
N ILE A 10 8.43 0.17 1.43
CA ILE A 10 8.95 -0.43 0.18
C ILE A 10 7.82 -0.76 -0.79
N VAL A 11 6.70 -1.30 -0.30
CA VAL A 11 5.53 -1.62 -1.12
C VAL A 11 4.91 -0.34 -1.73
N VAL A 12 4.80 0.73 -0.94
CA VAL A 12 4.32 2.03 -1.43
C VAL A 12 5.27 2.61 -2.47
N LEU A 13 6.59 2.50 -2.27
CA LEU A 13 7.59 2.93 -3.26
C LEU A 13 7.51 2.11 -4.56
N LEU A 14 7.31 0.79 -4.46
CA LEU A 14 7.10 -0.08 -5.63
C LEU A 14 5.83 0.31 -6.38
N ALA A 15 4.74 0.59 -5.65
CA ALA A 15 3.47 1.05 -6.23
C ALA A 15 3.63 2.37 -6.99
N LEU A 16 4.34 3.34 -6.39
CA LEU A 16 4.63 4.63 -7.01
C LEU A 16 5.53 4.49 -8.24
N ALA A 17 6.60 3.70 -8.15
CA ALA A 17 7.49 3.43 -9.28
C ALA A 17 6.73 2.78 -10.44
N TYR A 18 5.84 1.83 -10.14
CA TYR A 18 4.99 1.21 -11.15
C TYR A 18 4.02 2.21 -11.80
N MET A 19 3.35 3.06 -11.01
CA MET A 19 2.45 4.09 -11.55
C MET A 19 3.16 5.13 -12.42
N LEU A 20 4.39 5.50 -12.06
CA LEU A 20 5.16 6.55 -12.75
C LEU A 20 5.86 6.04 -14.01
N PHE A 21 6.45 4.84 -13.98
CA PHE A 21 7.31 4.36 -15.06
C PHE A 21 6.66 3.28 -15.93
N PHE A 22 5.77 2.44 -15.37
CA PHE A 22 5.26 1.26 -16.08
C PHE A 22 3.82 1.41 -16.57
N ARG A 23 3.06 2.37 -16.04
CA ARG A 23 1.65 2.55 -16.43
C ARG A 23 1.45 2.91 -17.91
N GLN A 24 2.41 3.62 -18.52
CA GLN A 24 2.29 4.12 -19.90
C GLN A 24 2.89 3.17 -20.94
N ASP A 25 3.98 2.46 -20.61
CA ASP A 25 4.70 1.61 -21.57
C ASP A 25 4.26 0.14 -21.58
N VAL A 26 3.57 -0.33 -20.52
CA VAL A 26 3.09 -1.71 -20.46
C VAL A 26 1.78 -1.81 -21.23
N ALA A 27 1.81 -2.50 -22.38
CA ALA A 27 0.61 -2.84 -23.15
C ALA A 27 -0.50 -3.37 -22.23
N ALA A 28 -1.74 -2.96 -22.47
CA ALA A 28 -2.92 -3.27 -21.66
C ALA A 28 -3.26 -4.78 -21.67
N GLY A 29 -2.42 -5.58 -21.03
CA GLY A 29 -2.53 -7.03 -20.93
C GLY A 29 -3.04 -7.49 -19.56
N PRO A 30 -3.34 -8.79 -19.43
CA PRO A 30 -3.83 -9.38 -18.18
C PRO A 30 -2.89 -9.15 -16.99
N LEU A 31 -1.57 -9.12 -17.24
CA LEU A 31 -0.54 -8.90 -16.22
C LEU A 31 -0.61 -7.49 -15.62
N LYS A 32 -0.81 -6.47 -16.47
CA LYS A 32 -0.99 -5.07 -16.02
C LYS A 32 -2.21 -4.95 -15.12
N THR A 33 -3.30 -5.60 -15.50
CA THR A 33 -4.57 -5.61 -14.74
C THR A 33 -4.39 -6.30 -13.39
N ALA A 34 -3.72 -7.46 -13.35
CA ALA A 34 -3.45 -8.16 -12.10
C ALA A 34 -2.57 -7.34 -11.14
N LEU A 35 -1.58 -6.61 -11.68
CA LEU A 35 -0.71 -5.76 -10.90
C LEU A 35 -1.43 -4.50 -10.39
N ASP A 36 -2.25 -3.86 -11.24
CA ASP A 36 -3.12 -2.75 -10.84
C ASP A 36 -4.07 -3.15 -9.68
N VAL A 37 -4.70 -4.32 -9.77
CA VAL A 37 -5.58 -4.85 -8.72
C VAL A 37 -4.80 -5.17 -7.44
N SER A 38 -3.62 -5.77 -7.57
CA SER A 38 -2.76 -6.09 -6.42
C SER A 38 -2.34 -4.83 -5.66
N LEU A 39 -2.03 -3.75 -6.39
CA LEU A 39 -1.71 -2.45 -5.79
C LEU A 39 -2.90 -1.82 -5.07
N ILE A 40 -4.11 -1.93 -5.64
CA ILE A 40 -5.33 -1.45 -4.98
C ILE A 40 -5.54 -2.20 -3.65
N ILE A 41 -5.40 -3.53 -3.64
CA ILE A 41 -5.54 -4.34 -2.43
C ILE A 41 -4.51 -3.92 -1.37
N LEU A 42 -3.24 -3.78 -1.75
CA LEU A 42 -2.17 -3.34 -0.85
C LEU A 42 -2.43 -1.96 -0.25
N PHE A 43 -2.99 -1.05 -1.07
CA PHE A 43 -3.35 0.28 -0.62
C PHE A 43 -4.49 0.26 0.41
N VAL A 44 -5.55 -0.53 0.16
CA VAL A 44 -6.67 -0.68 1.10
C VAL A 44 -6.20 -1.28 2.43
N VAL A 45 -5.39 -2.34 2.39
CA VAL A 45 -4.82 -2.95 3.61
C VAL A 45 -4.01 -1.93 4.40
N SER A 46 -3.17 -1.14 3.73
CA SER A 46 -2.37 -0.09 4.37
C SER A 46 -3.22 0.99 5.06
N ILE A 47 -4.34 1.38 4.45
CA ILE A 47 -5.29 2.32 5.05
C ILE A 47 -5.92 1.72 6.31
N VAL A 48 -6.38 0.47 6.24
CA VAL A 48 -7.01 -0.23 7.36
C VAL A 48 -6.04 -0.38 8.53
N GLU A 49 -4.81 -0.82 8.27
CA GLU A 49 -3.77 -0.94 9.31
C GLU A 49 -3.52 0.40 10.00
N LYS A 50 -3.40 1.48 9.22
CA LYS A 50 -3.13 2.82 9.77
C LYS A 50 -4.33 3.36 10.55
N ALA A 51 -5.55 3.10 10.09
CA ALA A 51 -6.78 3.45 10.80
C ALA A 51 -6.88 2.71 12.15
N PHE A 52 -6.59 1.41 12.17
CA PHE A 52 -6.54 0.63 13.41
C PHE A 52 -5.45 1.12 14.36
N SER A 53 -4.25 1.42 13.85
CA SER A 53 -3.15 1.98 14.65
C SER A 53 -3.53 3.32 15.28
N LEU A 54 -4.20 4.20 14.52
CA LEU A 54 -4.71 5.48 15.01
C LEU A 54 -5.81 5.28 16.07
N TYR A 55 -6.73 4.35 15.84
CA TYR A 55 -7.79 4.02 16.80
C TYR A 55 -7.23 3.51 18.13
N LEU A 56 -6.26 2.59 18.08
CA LEU A 56 -5.56 2.09 19.26
C LEU A 56 -4.85 3.20 20.02
N LYS A 57 -4.07 4.05 19.34
CA LYS A 57 -3.39 5.20 19.96
C LYS A 57 -4.37 6.19 20.59
N TYR A 58 -5.53 6.40 19.96
CA TYR A 58 -6.56 7.30 20.50
C TYR A 58 -7.22 6.70 21.75
N ARG A 59 -7.49 5.39 21.74
CA ARG A 59 -8.01 4.67 22.91
C ARG A 59 -7.03 4.71 24.08
N GLU A 60 -5.74 4.46 23.84
CA GLU A 60 -4.68 4.51 24.85
C GLU A 60 -4.47 5.91 25.45
N LYS A 61 -4.78 6.98 24.71
CA LYS A 61 -4.70 8.36 25.23
C LYS A 61 -5.91 8.80 26.06
N LYS A 62 -7.02 8.05 26.01
CA LYS A 62 -8.29 8.39 26.69
C LYS A 62 -8.62 7.47 27.88
N GLY A 63 -7.89 6.37 28.06
CA GLY A 63 -7.87 5.58 29.30
C GLY A 63 -6.63 5.92 30.12
#